data_AF-A0A1Y3QFT2-F1
#
_entry.id   AF-A0A1Y3QFT2-F1
#
_cell.length_a   1.000
_cell.length_b   1.000
_cell.length_c   1.000
_cell.angle_alpha   90.00
_cell.angle_beta   90.00
_cell.angle_gamma   90.00
#
_symmetry.space_group_name_H-M   'P 1'
#
loop_
_entity.id
_entity.type
_entity.pdbx_description
1 polymer ?
#
loop_
_entity_poly.entity_id
_entity_poly.type
_entity_poly.pdbx_seq_one_letter_code
_entity_poly.pdbx_strand_id
1 'polypeptide(L)'
;MLGGTTTLSGTLDICIADIPDDTVYLTESGPGNESPGLGSIGDGSVIELVHGRERSTVTIRHREKSEMFTDLMEIGADLARRIKLRHQCRYEWFFAPGQGILVLKAKPVSSCTAILAGNRRLGKGFVSIGSELLARLGVPENKGMPVRIVYGSRARTLKLYIPSNLLENRLQLAPPAFRYWGLVPGRPYRLRYDQRSGTLTVVPFFNAPISGISRETTDRPTNQA
;
A
#
# COMPACT_ATOMS: atom_id res chain seq x y z
N MET A 1 -14.00 36.37 3.54
CA MET A 1 -14.65 35.05 3.65
C MET A 1 -13.90 34.09 2.76
N LEU A 2 -13.01 33.26 3.32
CA LEU A 2 -12.23 32.28 2.58
C LEU A 2 -12.96 30.94 2.68
N GLY A 3 -13.69 30.57 1.64
CA GLY A 3 -14.30 29.24 1.53
C GLY A 3 -13.19 28.20 1.47
N GLY A 4 -13.08 27.38 2.51
CA GLY A 4 -12.12 26.28 2.55
C GLY A 4 -12.46 25.28 1.44
N THR A 5 -11.61 25.18 0.43
CA THR A 5 -11.71 24.13 -0.58
C THR A 5 -11.39 22.80 0.09
N THR A 6 -12.43 22.01 0.36
CA THR A 6 -12.30 20.65 0.88
C THR A 6 -11.47 19.83 -0.11
N THR A 7 -10.24 19.51 0.28
CA THR A 7 -9.37 18.60 -0.47
C THR A 7 -9.61 17.20 0.07
N LEU A 8 -9.96 16.27 -0.81
CA LEU A 8 -10.15 14.87 -0.48
C LEU A 8 -8.83 14.13 -0.70
N SER A 9 -8.55 13.11 0.10
CA SER A 9 -7.31 12.34 -0.06
C SER A 9 -7.45 10.90 0.41
N GLY A 10 -6.55 10.06 -0.08
CA GLY A 10 -6.49 8.64 0.26
C GLY A 10 -5.29 7.96 -0.38
N THR A 11 -5.33 6.64 -0.46
CA THR A 11 -4.32 5.84 -1.16
C THR A 11 -4.96 4.95 -2.18
N LEU A 12 -4.33 4.80 -3.33
CA LEU A 12 -4.73 3.87 -4.37
C LEU A 12 -3.50 3.17 -4.96
N ASP A 13 -3.73 2.02 -5.57
CA ASP A 13 -2.73 1.34 -6.38
C ASP A 13 -2.97 1.64 -7.87
N ILE A 14 -1.89 1.83 -8.62
CA ILE A 14 -1.95 2.03 -10.07
C ILE A 14 -1.78 0.70 -10.79
N CYS A 15 -2.72 0.38 -11.66
CA CYS A 15 -2.60 -0.66 -12.68
C CYS A 15 -2.46 -0.01 -14.06
N ILE A 16 -1.54 -0.53 -14.87
CA ILE A 16 -1.42 -0.15 -16.27
C ILE A 16 -2.15 -1.24 -17.05
N ALA A 17 -3.16 -0.83 -17.80
CA ALA A 17 -4.06 -1.72 -18.52
C ALA A 17 -4.17 -1.30 -19.99
N ASP A 18 -4.71 -2.18 -20.81
CA ASP A 18 -5.03 -1.90 -22.21
C ASP A 18 -6.37 -1.14 -22.28
N ILE A 19 -6.29 0.19 -22.11
CA ILE A 19 -7.43 1.12 -22.09
C ILE A 19 -7.06 2.41 -22.85
N PRO A 20 -8.05 3.23 -23.27
CA PRO A 20 -7.78 4.51 -23.92
C PRO A 20 -6.89 5.45 -23.09
N ASP A 21 -5.93 6.11 -23.73
CA ASP A 21 -4.92 6.96 -23.08
C ASP A 21 -5.45 8.29 -22.53
N ASP A 22 -6.67 8.66 -22.88
CA ASP A 22 -7.38 9.84 -22.37
C ASP A 22 -8.33 9.47 -21.22
N THR A 23 -8.38 8.19 -20.83
CA THR A 23 -9.35 7.67 -19.89
C THR A 23 -8.64 7.01 -18.70
N VAL A 24 -9.20 7.23 -17.51
CA VAL A 24 -8.76 6.59 -16.27
C VAL A 24 -9.96 5.91 -15.65
N TYR A 25 -9.80 4.63 -15.30
CA TYR A 25 -10.83 3.90 -14.56
C TYR A 25 -10.50 3.89 -13.07
N LEU A 26 -11.49 4.24 -12.25
CA LEU A 26 -11.43 4.18 -10.79
C LEU A 26 -12.28 3.02 -10.30
N THR A 27 -11.73 2.23 -9.39
CA THR A 27 -12.45 1.18 -8.67
C THR A 27 -12.29 1.44 -7.18
N GLU A 28 -13.39 1.69 -6.49
CA GLU A 28 -13.39 1.89 -5.05
C GLU A 28 -13.25 0.55 -4.31
N SER A 29 -12.53 0.56 -3.19
CA SER A 29 -12.49 -0.61 -2.31
C SER A 29 -13.87 -0.97 -1.75
N GLY A 30 -14.04 -2.27 -1.48
CA GLY A 30 -15.26 -2.83 -0.92
C GLY A 30 -15.52 -2.43 0.55
N PRO A 31 -16.66 -2.86 1.11
CA PRO A 31 -17.08 -2.51 2.46
C PRO A 31 -16.03 -2.89 3.52
N GLY A 32 -15.72 -1.96 4.43
CA GLY A 32 -14.70 -2.09 5.48
C GLY A 32 -13.44 -1.26 5.27
N ASN A 33 -13.20 -0.78 4.04
CA ASN A 33 -12.20 0.23 3.70
C ASN A 33 -12.85 1.32 2.84
N GLU A 34 -13.87 1.99 3.36
CA GLU A 34 -14.51 3.09 2.62
C GLU A 34 -13.49 4.19 2.36
N SER A 35 -13.11 4.36 1.10
CA SER A 35 -12.31 5.48 0.65
C SER A 35 -13.23 6.71 0.65
N PRO A 36 -12.98 7.72 1.49
CA PRO A 36 -13.96 8.77 1.74
C PRO A 36 -14.07 9.80 0.59
N GLY A 37 -13.64 9.48 -0.63
CA GLY A 37 -13.67 10.49 -1.68
C GLY A 37 -13.35 10.08 -3.11
N LEU A 38 -12.94 8.85 -3.42
CA LEU A 38 -12.67 8.49 -4.82
C LEU A 38 -13.96 8.52 -5.65
N GLY A 39 -15.07 8.01 -5.11
CA GLY A 39 -16.41 8.09 -5.71
C GLY A 39 -17.00 9.49 -5.82
N SER A 40 -16.39 10.51 -5.21
CA SER A 40 -16.82 11.91 -5.37
C SER A 40 -16.42 12.51 -6.72
N ILE A 41 -15.44 11.90 -7.39
CA ILE A 41 -15.03 12.31 -8.74
C ILE A 41 -16.09 11.80 -9.70
N GLY A 42 -16.90 12.67 -10.28
CA GLY A 42 -18.04 12.25 -11.11
C GLY A 42 -17.65 11.37 -12.31
N ASP A 43 -18.47 10.36 -12.61
CA ASP A 43 -18.29 9.57 -13.83
C ASP A 43 -18.46 10.45 -15.08
N GLY A 44 -17.55 10.29 -16.03
CA GLY A 44 -17.46 11.13 -17.23
C GLY A 44 -16.88 12.53 -17.00
N SER A 45 -16.47 12.86 -15.77
CA SER A 45 -15.80 14.13 -15.51
C SER A 45 -14.44 14.20 -16.20
N VAL A 46 -14.09 15.39 -16.67
CA VAL A 46 -12.79 15.68 -17.24
C VAL A 46 -11.98 16.44 -16.20
N ILE A 47 -10.84 15.88 -15.79
CA ILE A 47 -10.00 16.43 -14.73
C ILE A 47 -8.54 16.53 -15.18
N GLU A 48 -7.76 17.36 -14.49
CA GLU A 48 -6.30 17.38 -14.62
C GLU A 48 -5.68 16.35 -13.67
N LEU A 49 -5.03 15.33 -14.23
CA LEU A 49 -4.23 14.36 -13.49
C LEU A 49 -2.79 14.84 -13.41
N VAL A 50 -2.27 14.98 -12.18
CA VAL A 50 -0.95 15.57 -11.91
C VAL A 50 -0.07 14.59 -11.15
N HIS A 51 1.17 14.40 -11.62
CA HIS A 51 2.19 13.67 -10.88
C HIS A 51 3.56 14.36 -11.02
N GLY A 52 4.07 14.88 -9.91
CA GLY A 52 5.28 15.70 -9.91
C GLY A 52 5.08 17.00 -10.69
N ARG A 53 5.79 17.15 -11.82
CA ARG A 53 5.64 18.29 -12.74
C ARG A 53 4.77 17.99 -13.95
N GLU A 54 4.47 16.71 -14.18
CA GLU A 54 3.72 16.27 -15.35
C GLU A 54 2.23 16.40 -15.08
N ARG A 55 1.49 16.79 -16.12
CA ARG A 55 0.05 17.00 -16.07
C ARG A 55 -0.60 16.46 -17.34
N SER A 56 -1.79 15.90 -17.23
CA SER A 56 -2.59 15.48 -18.37
C SER A 56 -4.07 15.65 -18.06
N THR A 57 -4.83 16.12 -19.02
CA THR A 57 -6.30 16.07 -18.97
C THR A 57 -6.75 14.64 -19.24
N VAL A 58 -7.67 14.13 -18.42
CA VAL A 58 -8.21 12.76 -18.52
C VAL A 58 -9.70 12.75 -18.23
N THR A 59 -10.41 11.81 -18.84
CA THR A 59 -11.80 11.48 -18.54
C THR A 59 -11.84 10.38 -17.49
N ILE A 60 -12.64 10.60 -16.45
CA ILE A 60 -12.82 9.63 -15.37
C ILE A 60 -13.95 8.68 -15.70
N ARG A 61 -13.72 7.39 -15.49
CA ARG A 61 -14.72 6.34 -15.54
C ARG A 61 -14.69 5.54 -14.26
N HIS A 62 -15.85 5.11 -13.80
CA HIS A 62 -15.94 4.20 -12.65
C HIS A 62 -16.18 2.78 -13.11
N ARG A 63 -15.51 1.83 -12.46
CA ARG A 63 -15.87 0.41 -12.54
C ARG A 63 -16.69 0.01 -11.32
N GLU A 64 -17.40 -1.09 -11.45
CA GLU A 64 -18.17 -1.67 -10.35
C GLU A 64 -17.26 -1.91 -9.13
N LYS A 65 -17.82 -1.70 -7.94
CA LYS A 65 -17.12 -1.96 -6.68
C LYS A 65 -16.60 -3.39 -6.67
N SER A 66 -15.34 -3.54 -6.31
CA SER A 66 -14.68 -4.82 -6.24
C SER A 66 -14.61 -5.32 -4.80
N GLU A 67 -14.43 -6.63 -4.61
CA GLU A 67 -14.07 -7.23 -3.32
C GLU A 67 -12.63 -6.88 -2.89
N MET A 68 -11.97 -5.95 -3.60
CA MET A 68 -10.64 -5.45 -3.28
C MET A 68 -10.64 -4.59 -2.01
N PHE A 69 -9.57 -4.74 -1.24
CA PHE A 69 -9.33 -4.01 0.00
C PHE A 69 -8.60 -2.67 -0.21
N THR A 70 -8.31 -2.26 -1.44
CA THR A 70 -7.68 -0.97 -1.75
C THR A 70 -8.24 -0.42 -3.05
N ASP A 71 -8.40 0.90 -3.11
CA ASP A 71 -8.73 1.62 -4.33
C ASP A 71 -7.74 1.30 -5.45
N LEU A 72 -8.27 1.15 -6.66
CA LEU A 72 -7.48 0.89 -7.86
C LEU A 72 -7.74 1.98 -8.89
N MET A 73 -6.67 2.44 -9.52
CA MET A 73 -6.74 3.27 -10.72
C MET A 73 -6.10 2.52 -11.88
N GLU A 74 -6.86 2.27 -12.94
CA GLU A 74 -6.35 1.73 -14.20
C GLU A 74 -6.07 2.86 -15.18
N ILE A 75 -4.89 2.80 -15.82
CA ILE A 75 -4.40 3.84 -16.73
C ILE A 75 -3.77 3.22 -17.99
N GLY A 76 -3.91 3.89 -19.13
CA GLY A 76 -3.24 3.50 -20.37
C GLY A 76 -1.71 3.62 -20.28
N ALA A 77 -0.98 2.80 -21.05
CA ALA A 77 0.47 2.70 -20.97
C ALA A 77 1.20 3.98 -21.41
N ASP A 78 0.70 4.69 -22.43
CA ASP A 78 1.34 5.92 -22.89
C ASP A 78 1.03 7.09 -21.98
N LEU A 79 -0.22 7.19 -21.48
CA LEU A 79 -0.54 8.15 -20.42
C LEU A 79 0.34 7.94 -19.19
N ALA A 80 0.43 6.71 -18.67
CA ALA A 80 1.27 6.39 -17.52
C ALA A 80 2.73 6.82 -17.74
N ARG A 81 3.27 6.63 -18.96
CA ARG A 81 4.61 7.06 -19.34
C ARG A 81 4.75 8.59 -19.34
N ARG A 82 3.80 9.31 -19.94
CA ARG A 82 3.77 10.79 -19.99
C ARG A 82 3.80 11.39 -18.59
N ILE A 83 2.93 10.88 -17.69
CA ILE A 83 2.85 11.38 -16.31
C ILE A 83 3.73 10.60 -15.31
N LYS A 84 4.64 9.75 -15.80
CA LYS A 84 5.66 9.03 -15.01
C LYS A 84 5.10 8.16 -13.87
N LEU A 85 3.91 7.60 -14.05
CA LEU A 85 3.35 6.62 -13.13
C LEU A 85 3.95 5.23 -13.41
N ARG A 86 3.88 4.37 -12.39
CA ARG A 86 4.45 3.02 -12.43
C ARG A 86 3.36 2.00 -12.14
N HIS A 87 3.35 0.94 -12.95
CA HIS A 87 2.52 -0.24 -12.74
C HIS A 87 2.77 -0.84 -11.35
N GLN A 88 1.70 -1.32 -10.69
CA GLN A 88 1.75 -2.02 -9.41
C GLN A 88 2.46 -1.22 -8.30
N CYS A 89 2.25 0.09 -8.29
CA CYS A 89 2.81 1.00 -7.29
C CYS A 89 1.69 1.78 -6.62
N ARG A 90 1.87 2.06 -5.33
CA ARG A 90 0.94 2.80 -4.49
C ARG A 90 1.22 4.29 -4.56
N TYR A 91 0.15 5.06 -4.57
CA TYR A 91 0.18 6.52 -4.55
C TYR A 91 -0.77 7.02 -3.47
N GLU A 92 -0.38 8.14 -2.85
CA GLU A 92 -1.33 9.03 -2.18
C GLU A 92 -1.98 9.89 -3.26
N TRP A 93 -3.29 10.05 -3.16
CA TRP A 93 -4.04 10.90 -4.06
C TRP A 93 -4.64 12.07 -3.29
N PHE A 94 -4.73 13.23 -3.95
CA PHE A 94 -5.34 14.44 -3.43
C PHE A 94 -6.24 15.02 -4.52
N PHE A 95 -7.54 15.10 -4.27
CA PHE A 95 -8.50 15.66 -5.20
C PHE A 95 -9.00 17.01 -4.70
N ALA A 96 -8.93 18.02 -5.56
CA ALA A 96 -9.49 19.35 -5.33
C ALA A 96 -10.73 19.52 -6.23
N PRO A 97 -11.95 19.23 -5.74
CA PRO A 97 -13.16 19.23 -6.57
C PRO A 97 -13.41 20.57 -7.27
N GLY A 98 -13.16 21.68 -6.57
CA GLY A 98 -13.35 23.03 -7.12
C GLY A 98 -12.39 23.40 -8.25
N GLN A 99 -11.30 22.65 -8.43
CA GLN A 99 -10.33 22.86 -9.51
C GLN A 99 -10.36 21.74 -10.55
N GLY A 100 -11.02 20.61 -10.26
CA GLY A 100 -10.94 19.42 -11.10
C GLY A 100 -9.52 18.89 -11.22
N ILE A 101 -8.73 18.93 -10.14
CA ILE A 101 -7.33 18.48 -10.14
C ILE A 101 -7.17 17.27 -9.22
N LEU A 102 -6.62 16.19 -9.75
CA LEU A 102 -6.20 15.00 -9.00
C LEU A 102 -4.68 14.90 -8.99
N VAL A 103 -4.08 15.13 -7.83
CA VAL A 103 -2.63 15.04 -7.63
C VAL A 103 -2.27 13.67 -7.06
N LEU A 104 -1.32 12.99 -7.69
CA LEU A 104 -0.73 11.75 -7.22
C LEU A 104 0.67 11.99 -6.65
N LYS A 105 0.98 11.32 -5.53
CA LYS A 105 2.30 11.33 -4.89
C LYS A 105 2.72 9.90 -4.59
N ALA A 106 3.88 9.48 -5.07
CA ALA A 106 4.36 8.13 -4.87
C ALA A 106 4.50 7.78 -3.37
N LYS A 107 3.88 6.69 -2.94
CA LYS A 107 3.97 6.11 -1.58
C LYS A 107 4.38 4.64 -1.67
N PRO A 108 5.60 4.36 -2.15
CA PRO A 108 6.07 3.01 -2.50
C PRO A 108 6.33 2.10 -1.28
N VAL A 109 6.34 2.67 -0.08
CA VAL A 109 6.64 1.94 1.15
C VAL A 109 5.41 1.98 2.04
N SER A 110 4.85 0.81 2.31
CA SER A 110 3.75 0.64 3.26
C SER A 110 4.21 -0.18 4.45
N SER A 111 3.60 0.07 5.61
CA SER A 111 3.90 -0.71 6.82
C SER A 111 2.65 -0.99 7.63
N CYS A 112 2.57 -2.19 8.18
CA CYS A 112 1.49 -2.60 9.08
C CYS A 112 2.02 -3.62 10.11
N THR A 113 1.23 -3.86 11.15
CA THR A 113 1.49 -4.96 12.09
C THR A 113 0.71 -6.18 11.65
N ALA A 114 1.34 -7.35 11.67
CA ALA A 114 0.69 -8.62 11.38
C ALA A 114 1.19 -9.72 12.33
N ILE A 115 0.33 -10.71 12.57
CA ILE A 115 0.70 -11.94 13.27
C ILE A 115 1.33 -12.89 12.25
N LEU A 116 2.50 -13.42 12.59
CA LEU A 116 3.19 -14.42 11.78
C LEU A 116 2.80 -15.81 12.25
N ALA A 117 2.19 -16.61 11.38
CA ALA A 117 1.70 -17.94 11.71
C ALA A 117 2.50 -19.04 11.00
N GLY A 118 2.65 -20.18 11.68
CA GLY A 118 3.24 -21.39 11.10
C GLY A 118 2.22 -22.16 10.27
N ASN A 119 2.57 -22.51 9.03
CA ASN A 119 1.76 -23.41 8.21
C ASN A 119 2.60 -24.60 7.74
N ARG A 120 2.32 -25.79 8.29
CA ARG A 120 3.04 -27.03 7.97
C ARG A 120 2.73 -27.56 6.57
N ARG A 121 1.58 -27.19 6.00
CA ARG A 121 1.16 -27.57 4.63
C ARG A 121 1.75 -26.66 3.56
N LEU A 122 2.29 -25.50 3.96
CA LEU A 122 2.96 -24.57 3.05
C LEU A 122 4.32 -25.13 2.63
N GLY A 123 4.57 -25.19 1.33
CA GLY A 123 5.87 -25.63 0.79
C GLY A 123 7.02 -24.73 1.28
N LYS A 124 8.22 -25.31 1.47
CA LYS A 124 9.40 -24.62 2.03
C LYS A 124 9.86 -23.38 1.24
N GLY A 125 9.47 -23.27 -0.02
CA GLY A 125 9.79 -22.15 -0.92
C GLY A 125 8.68 -21.10 -1.03
N PHE A 126 7.63 -21.16 -0.21
CA PHE A 126 6.47 -20.28 -0.29
C PHE A 126 6.29 -19.44 0.98
N VAL A 127 5.71 -18.26 0.79
CA VAL A 127 5.09 -17.43 1.82
C VAL A 127 3.62 -17.30 1.47
N SER A 128 2.73 -17.47 2.45
CA SER A 128 1.32 -17.23 2.27
C SER A 128 0.96 -15.90 2.92
N ILE A 129 0.36 -14.98 2.16
CA ILE A 129 -0.07 -13.66 2.66
C ILE A 129 -1.53 -13.51 2.25
N GLY A 130 -2.42 -13.30 3.22
CA GLY A 130 -3.84 -13.10 2.93
C GLY A 130 -4.14 -11.73 2.30
N SER A 131 -5.26 -11.64 1.58
CA SER A 131 -5.60 -10.51 0.70
C SER A 131 -5.67 -9.17 1.44
N GLU A 132 -6.30 -9.12 2.62
CA GLU A 132 -6.33 -7.90 3.44
C GLU A 132 -4.92 -7.40 3.78
N LEU A 133 -4.01 -8.33 4.11
CA LEU A 133 -2.63 -7.99 4.45
C LEU A 133 -1.81 -7.55 3.22
N LEU A 134 -2.02 -8.19 2.07
CA LEU A 134 -1.43 -7.76 0.79
C LEU A 134 -1.83 -6.33 0.46
N ALA A 135 -3.12 -6.03 0.54
CA ALA A 135 -3.68 -4.72 0.31
C ALA A 135 -3.12 -3.68 1.29
N ARG A 136 -3.04 -3.95 2.60
CA ARG A 136 -2.43 -3.01 3.56
C ARG A 136 -0.95 -2.74 3.29
N LEU A 137 -0.22 -3.72 2.76
CA LEU A 137 1.19 -3.60 2.42
C LEU A 137 1.44 -3.04 1.01
N GLY A 138 0.42 -2.94 0.15
CA GLY A 138 0.59 -2.62 -1.26
C GLY A 138 1.40 -3.67 -2.01
N VAL A 139 1.28 -4.94 -1.61
CA VAL A 139 1.89 -6.05 -2.35
C VAL A 139 0.95 -6.43 -3.48
N PRO A 140 1.41 -6.48 -4.75
CA PRO A 140 0.57 -6.90 -5.85
C PRO A 140 0.01 -8.32 -5.65
N GLU A 141 -1.26 -8.53 -6.00
CA GLU A 141 -1.93 -9.83 -5.88
C GLU A 141 -1.56 -10.80 -7.01
N ASN A 142 -0.25 -10.97 -7.26
CA ASN A 142 0.27 -11.83 -8.31
C ASN A 142 0.72 -13.18 -7.72
N LYS A 143 -0.11 -14.21 -7.84
CA LYS A 143 0.21 -15.56 -7.35
C LYS A 143 1.50 -16.08 -7.96
N GLY A 144 2.37 -16.62 -7.11
CA GLY A 144 3.67 -17.16 -7.50
C GLY A 144 4.78 -16.13 -7.65
N MET A 145 4.49 -14.83 -7.53
CA MET A 145 5.53 -13.79 -7.64
C MET A 145 6.60 -13.96 -6.56
N PRO A 146 7.88 -13.66 -6.86
CA PRO A 146 8.94 -13.69 -5.87
C PRO A 146 8.77 -12.54 -4.88
N VAL A 147 8.82 -12.84 -3.58
CA VAL A 147 8.82 -11.89 -2.48
C VAL A 147 10.12 -12.06 -1.70
N ARG A 148 10.97 -11.02 -1.72
CA ARG A 148 12.20 -11.01 -0.94
C ARG A 148 11.88 -10.63 0.50
N ILE A 149 12.04 -11.55 1.44
CA ILE A 149 11.80 -11.32 2.87
C ILE A 149 13.13 -11.08 3.58
N VAL A 150 13.20 -10.03 4.39
CA VAL A 150 14.38 -9.64 5.17
C VAL A 150 14.03 -9.56 6.66
N TYR A 151 14.87 -10.17 7.50
CA TYR A 151 14.80 -10.02 8.96
C TYR A 151 16.23 -9.94 9.52
N GLY A 152 16.57 -8.82 10.15
CA GLY A 152 17.96 -8.51 10.52
C GLY A 152 18.87 -8.51 9.28
N SER A 153 19.99 -9.23 9.35
CA SER A 153 20.91 -9.42 8.22
C SER A 153 20.54 -10.56 7.26
N ARG A 154 19.49 -11.33 7.57
CA ARG A 154 19.12 -12.54 6.82
C ARG A 154 18.03 -12.22 5.80
N ALA A 155 18.29 -12.54 4.54
CA ALA A 155 17.33 -12.43 3.44
C ALA A 155 16.99 -13.79 2.85
N ARG A 156 15.76 -13.95 2.35
CA ARG A 156 15.36 -15.09 1.52
C ARG A 156 14.22 -14.70 0.59
N THR A 157 14.29 -15.15 -0.66
CA THR A 157 13.18 -14.99 -1.62
C THR A 157 12.27 -16.20 -1.56
N LEU A 158 10.98 -15.98 -1.39
CA LEU A 158 9.93 -17.00 -1.37
C LEU A 158 8.88 -16.68 -2.45
N LYS A 159 8.18 -17.68 -2.96
CA LYS A 159 7.05 -17.48 -3.88
C LYS A 159 5.79 -17.12 -3.10
N LEU A 160 5.06 -16.11 -3.56
CA LEU A 160 3.79 -15.70 -2.97
C LEU A 160 2.70 -16.74 -3.22
N TYR A 161 2.05 -17.18 -2.16
CA TYR A 161 0.78 -17.89 -2.18
C TYR A 161 -0.30 -16.97 -1.61
N ILE A 162 -1.42 -16.85 -2.29
CA ILE A 162 -2.57 -16.06 -1.83
C ILE A 162 -3.68 -17.05 -1.50
N PRO A 163 -4.08 -17.17 -0.22
CA PRO A 163 -5.16 -18.06 0.19
C PRO A 163 -6.49 -17.58 -0.38
N SER A 164 -7.42 -18.50 -0.65
CA SER A 164 -8.75 -18.15 -1.16
C SER A 164 -9.64 -17.44 -0.13
N ASN A 165 -9.28 -17.46 1.15
CA ASN A 165 -10.02 -16.76 2.19
C ASN A 165 -9.63 -15.27 2.19
N LEU A 166 -10.55 -14.42 1.72
CA LEU A 166 -10.36 -12.98 1.59
C LEU A 166 -10.09 -12.27 2.92
N LEU A 167 -10.65 -12.79 4.02
CA LEU A 167 -10.51 -12.22 5.37
C LEU A 167 -9.26 -12.74 6.12
N GLU A 168 -8.44 -13.55 5.47
CA GLU A 168 -7.15 -13.95 6.05
C GLU A 168 -6.23 -12.73 6.10
N ASN A 169 -5.77 -12.38 7.30
CA ASN A 169 -4.92 -11.21 7.54
C ASN A 169 -3.54 -11.57 8.11
N ARG A 170 -3.20 -12.87 8.12
CA ARG A 170 -1.92 -13.36 8.63
C ARG A 170 -0.89 -13.52 7.52
N LEU A 171 0.38 -13.40 7.92
CA LEU A 171 1.51 -13.87 7.13
C LEU A 171 1.87 -15.27 7.61
N GLN A 172 1.79 -16.25 6.72
CA GLN A 172 2.08 -17.64 7.01
C GLN A 172 3.40 -18.09 6.39
N LEU A 173 4.23 -18.75 7.19
CA LEU A 173 5.52 -19.30 6.77
C LEU A 173 5.60 -20.80 7.10
N ALA A 174 6.37 -21.53 6.29
CA ALA A 174 6.72 -22.90 6.62
C ALA A 174 7.62 -22.94 7.87
N PRO A 175 7.54 -23.97 8.74
CA PRO A 175 8.37 -24.05 9.95
C PRO A 175 9.89 -23.88 9.72
N PRO A 176 10.50 -24.35 8.62
CA PRO A 176 11.91 -24.09 8.35
C PRO A 176 12.25 -22.60 8.18
N ALA A 177 11.32 -21.77 7.72
CA ALA A 177 11.54 -20.33 7.58
C ALA A 177 11.55 -19.62 8.95
N PHE A 178 10.68 -20.03 9.90
CA PHE A 178 10.75 -19.54 11.28
C PHE A 178 12.11 -19.84 11.91
N ARG A 179 12.61 -21.08 11.76
CA ARG A 179 13.94 -21.45 12.25
C ARG A 179 15.06 -20.66 11.58
N TYR A 180 14.98 -20.47 10.26
CA TYR A 180 15.99 -19.71 9.50
C TYR A 180 16.11 -18.26 9.98
N TRP A 181 14.99 -17.59 10.24
CA TRP A 181 14.99 -16.20 10.71
C TRP A 181 14.99 -16.04 12.23
N GLY A 182 14.87 -17.13 13.00
CA GLY A 182 14.69 -17.04 14.46
C GLY A 182 13.39 -16.34 14.87
N LEU A 183 12.36 -16.43 14.02
CA LEU A 183 11.04 -15.85 14.29
C LEU A 183 10.25 -16.76 15.23
N VAL A 184 9.35 -16.15 16.02
CA VAL A 184 8.48 -16.86 16.95
C VAL A 184 7.05 -16.86 16.37
N PRO A 185 6.47 -18.04 16.06
CA PRO A 185 5.09 -18.13 15.61
C PRO A 185 4.10 -17.51 16.60
N GLY A 186 3.03 -16.91 16.08
CA GLY A 186 1.97 -16.29 16.87
C GLY A 186 2.31 -14.91 17.44
N ARG A 187 3.54 -14.41 17.27
CA ARG A 187 3.90 -13.05 17.70
C ARG A 187 3.56 -11.99 16.65
N PRO A 188 3.19 -10.78 17.08
CA PRO A 188 3.06 -9.64 16.17
C PRO A 188 4.44 -9.15 15.73
N TYR A 189 4.57 -8.84 14.45
CA TYR A 189 5.73 -8.18 13.87
C TYR A 189 5.28 -6.99 13.04
N ARG A 190 6.13 -5.95 12.99
CA ARG A 190 5.92 -4.88 12.03
C ARG A 190 6.47 -5.33 10.68
N LEU A 191 5.64 -5.25 9.67
CA LEU A 191 5.97 -5.54 8.28
C LEU A 191 6.14 -4.21 7.55
N ARG A 192 7.16 -4.12 6.69
CA ARG A 192 7.37 -2.99 5.79
C ARG A 192 7.65 -3.52 4.39
N TYR A 193 6.79 -3.22 3.44
CA TYR A 193 6.99 -3.60 2.05
C TYR A 193 7.45 -2.40 1.24
N ASP A 194 8.50 -2.58 0.43
CA ASP A 194 8.97 -1.60 -0.54
C ASP A 194 8.67 -2.10 -1.95
N GLN A 195 7.67 -1.50 -2.59
CA GLN A 195 7.20 -1.83 -3.93
C GLN A 195 8.27 -1.64 -5.02
N ARG A 196 9.28 -0.79 -4.79
CA ARG A 196 10.36 -0.56 -5.77
C ARG A 196 11.32 -1.74 -5.84
N SER A 197 11.54 -2.40 -4.72
CA SER A 197 12.52 -3.49 -4.58
C SER A 197 11.90 -4.87 -4.40
N GLY A 198 10.57 -4.94 -4.29
CA GLY A 198 9.86 -6.20 -3.98
C GLY A 198 10.26 -6.79 -2.63
N THR A 199 10.70 -5.96 -1.68
CA THR A 199 11.28 -6.40 -0.41
C THR A 199 10.32 -6.21 0.75
N LEU A 200 9.97 -7.30 1.42
CA LEU A 200 9.24 -7.33 2.67
C LEU A 200 10.20 -7.42 3.85
N THR A 201 10.35 -6.33 4.60
CA THR A 201 11.14 -6.29 5.82
C THR A 201 10.26 -6.64 7.02
N VAL A 202 10.70 -7.60 7.82
CA VAL A 202 10.11 -7.97 9.10
C VAL A 202 10.93 -7.31 10.20
N VAL A 203 10.25 -6.59 11.10
CA VAL A 203 10.88 -5.88 12.21
C VAL A 203 10.29 -6.39 13.53
N PRO A 204 11.11 -6.73 14.54
CA PRO A 204 10.61 -7.07 15.87
C PRO A 204 9.79 -5.89 16.43
N PHE A 205 8.64 -6.19 17.01
CA PHE A 205 7.77 -5.16 17.59
C PHE A 205 8.46 -4.33 18.67
N PHE A 206 9.42 -4.91 19.40
CA PHE A 206 10.14 -4.25 20.51
C PHE A 206 11.36 -3.42 20.10
N ASN A 207 11.76 -3.39 18.82
CA ASN A 207 13.00 -2.73 18.37
C ASN A 207 12.80 -1.56 17.40
N ALA A 208 11.58 -1.03 17.25
CA ALA A 208 11.36 0.16 16.43
C ALA A 208 11.47 1.43 17.31
N PRO A 209 12.37 2.39 17.00
CA PRO A 209 12.27 3.71 17.61
C PRO A 209 10.92 4.32 17.20
N ILE A 210 10.20 4.84 18.19
CA ILE A 210 9.03 5.70 17.98
C ILE A 210 9.58 7.01 17.44
N SER A 211 9.64 7.16 16.11
CA SER A 211 9.79 8.49 15.51
C SER A 211 8.53 9.29 15.84
N GLY A 212 8.58 10.13 16.88
CA GLY A 212 7.45 10.99 17.25
C GLY A 212 7.35 11.44 18.71
N ILE A 213 8.19 10.96 19.64
CA ILE A 213 8.24 11.54 20.98
C ILE A 213 9.45 12.46 21.05
N SER A 214 9.23 13.75 20.81
CA SER A 214 10.13 14.80 21.24
C SER A 214 10.44 14.57 22.70
N ARG A 215 11.73 14.40 23.05
CA ARG A 215 12.17 14.50 24.43
C ARG A 215 11.88 15.95 24.86
N GLU A 216 10.77 16.16 25.55
CA GLU A 216 10.68 17.29 26.45
C GLU A 216 11.80 17.15 27.47
N THR A 217 12.79 18.01 27.33
CA THR A 217 13.86 18.22 28.28
C THR A 217 13.18 18.68 29.57
N THR A 218 13.01 17.78 30.54
CA THR A 218 12.65 18.19 31.90
C THR A 218 13.87 18.88 32.49
N ASP A 219 13.89 20.21 32.42
CA ASP A 219 14.80 21.04 33.19
C ASP A 219 14.66 20.69 34.67
N ARG A 220 15.76 20.26 35.28
CA ARG A 220 15.86 20.16 36.74
C ARG A 220 16.02 21.58 37.29
N PRO A 221 15.19 22.05 38.22
CA PRO A 221 15.51 23.25 38.97
C PRO A 221 16.69 22.97 39.89
N THR A 222 17.78 23.68 39.65
CA THR A 222 18.93 23.82 40.54
C THR A 222 18.47 24.58 41.78
N ASN A 223 18.25 23.89 42.90
CA ASN A 223 18.14 24.57 44.19
C ASN A 223 19.56 24.90 44.67
N GLN A 224 19.93 26.17 44.50
CA GLN A 224 20.90 26.86 45.34
C GLN A 224 20.13 27.61 46.44
N ALA A 225 20.41 27.24 47.69
CA ALA A 225 20.40 28.01 48.94
C ALA A 225 20.05 27.08 50.11
#